data_AF-A0A961L9N1-F1
#
_entry.id   AF-A0A961L9N1-F1
#
_cell.length_a   1.000
_cell.length_b   1.000
_cell.length_c   1.000
_cell.angle_alpha   90.00
_cell.angle_beta   90.00
_cell.angle_gamma   90.00
#
_symmetry.space_group_name_H-M   'P 1'
#
loop_
_entity.id
_entity.type
_entity.pdbx_description
1 polymer ?
#
loop_
_entity_poly.entity_id
_entity_poly.type
_entity_poly.pdbx_seq_one_letter_code
_entity_poly.pdbx_strand_id
1 'polypeptide(L)'
;LATIERNAARLGVPGVELIRGKAPEALKGLEAPDAVFIGGGITGAGVFEASWEALKPGGLLVANVVTLEGEARLTELSRAHGGQMTRIAVSHAEPVGGYHGWRPAMPVTQWRVRKGGGA
;
A
#
# COMPACT_ATOMS: atom_id res chain seq x y z
N LEU A 1 -9.30 9.13 11.48
CA LEU A 1 -9.03 10.52 11.04
C LEU A 1 -8.27 11.30 12.11
N ALA A 2 -8.79 11.43 13.35
CA ALA A 2 -8.09 12.10 14.46
C ALA A 2 -6.67 11.56 14.75
N THR A 3 -6.41 10.27 14.51
CA THR A 3 -5.07 9.68 14.66
C THR A 3 -4.07 10.19 13.62
N ILE A 4 -4.50 10.46 12.38
CA ILE A 4 -3.60 10.91 11.29
C ILE A 4 -3.14 12.35 11.57
N GLU A 5 -4.07 13.25 11.84
CA GLU A 5 -3.78 14.66 12.15
C GLU A 5 -2.87 14.78 13.39
N ARG A 6 -3.18 14.03 14.46
CA ARG A 6 -2.34 13.98 15.66
C ARG A 6 -0.93 13.46 15.37
N ASN A 7 -0.80 12.42 14.55
CA ASN A 7 0.51 11.88 14.19
C ASN A 7 1.31 12.87 13.35
N ALA A 8 0.68 13.53 12.38
CA ALA A 8 1.34 14.52 11.54
C ALA A 8 1.87 15.70 12.37
N ALA A 9 1.06 16.22 13.29
CA ALA A 9 1.46 17.28 14.21
C ALA A 9 2.61 16.83 15.14
N ARG A 10 2.50 15.64 15.73
CA ARG A 10 3.51 15.11 16.67
C ARG A 10 4.85 14.80 16.00
N LEU A 11 4.84 14.35 14.74
CA LEU A 11 6.04 13.96 14.00
C LEU A 11 6.62 15.13 13.18
N GLY A 12 6.02 16.32 13.23
CA GLY A 12 6.54 17.51 12.56
C GLY A 12 6.47 17.44 11.04
N VAL A 13 5.42 16.82 10.48
CA VAL A 13 5.19 16.70 9.02
C VAL A 13 3.98 17.52 8.56
N PRO A 14 4.08 18.87 8.57
CA PRO A 14 2.94 19.75 8.27
C PRO A 14 2.47 19.67 6.82
N GLY A 15 3.27 19.11 5.91
CA GLY A 15 2.90 18.91 4.51
C GLY A 15 1.94 17.74 4.25
N VAL A 16 1.49 17.03 5.29
CA VAL A 16 0.50 15.96 5.13
C VAL A 16 -0.90 16.56 5.01
N GLU A 17 -1.48 16.45 3.82
CA GLU A 17 -2.88 16.80 3.58
C GLU A 17 -3.79 15.58 3.82
N LEU A 18 -4.86 15.78 4.60
CA LEU A 18 -5.84 14.74 4.87
C LEU A 18 -7.09 14.92 4.00
N ILE A 19 -7.21 14.10 2.96
CA ILE A 19 -8.43 14.01 2.15
C ILE A 19 -9.42 13.05 2.81
N ARG A 20 -10.55 13.56 3.31
CA ARG A 20 -11.62 12.76 3.90
C ARG A 20 -12.53 12.21 2.80
N GLY A 21 -12.46 10.92 2.56
CA GLY A 21 -13.35 10.24 1.61
C GLY A 21 -12.92 8.80 1.37
N LYS A 22 -13.51 8.16 0.35
CA LYS A 22 -13.14 6.82 -0.10
C LYS A 22 -12.57 6.91 -1.51
N ALA A 23 -11.49 6.19 -1.77
CA ALA A 23 -11.06 5.95 -3.14
C ALA A 23 -12.05 4.97 -3.82
N PRO A 24 -12.30 5.12 -5.13
CA PRO A 24 -11.64 6.05 -6.05
C PRO A 24 -12.20 7.49 -6.05
N GLU A 25 -13.38 7.74 -5.48
CA GLU A 25 -14.08 9.04 -5.63
C GLU A 25 -13.29 10.21 -5.04
N ALA A 26 -12.66 10.00 -3.88
CA ALA A 26 -11.87 11.00 -3.18
C ALA A 26 -10.56 11.37 -3.90
N LEU A 27 -10.16 10.61 -4.93
CA LEU A 27 -8.97 10.91 -5.72
C LEU A 27 -9.24 11.93 -6.82
N LYS A 28 -10.50 12.19 -7.15
CA LYS A 28 -10.88 13.09 -8.25
C LYS A 28 -10.45 14.53 -7.95
N GLY A 29 -9.76 15.15 -8.91
CA GLY A 29 -9.33 16.54 -8.83
C GLY A 29 -8.03 16.77 -8.03
N LEU A 30 -7.43 15.72 -7.47
CA LEU A 30 -6.10 15.80 -6.87
C LEU A 30 -5.02 15.94 -7.95
N GLU A 31 -3.89 16.52 -7.58
CA GLU A 31 -2.72 16.59 -8.46
C GLU A 31 -2.22 15.17 -8.78
N ALA A 32 -1.75 14.97 -10.02
CA ALA A 32 -1.14 13.72 -10.44
C ALA A 32 0.08 13.39 -9.55
N PRO A 33 0.10 12.25 -8.84
CA PRO A 33 1.19 11.93 -7.94
C PRO A 33 2.40 11.36 -8.69
N ASP A 34 3.59 11.52 -8.10
CA ASP A 34 4.83 10.84 -8.53
C ASP A 34 4.95 9.43 -7.92
N ALA A 35 4.27 9.19 -6.80
CA ALA A 35 4.20 7.89 -6.16
C ALA A 35 2.85 7.64 -5.48
N VAL A 36 2.38 6.40 -5.52
CA VAL A 36 1.16 5.95 -4.84
C VAL A 36 1.48 4.77 -3.93
N PHE A 37 0.94 4.81 -2.70
CA PHE A 37 0.93 3.68 -1.78
C PHE A 37 -0.51 3.23 -1.49
N ILE A 38 -0.82 1.96 -1.77
CA ILE A 38 -2.12 1.34 -1.47
C ILE A 38 -1.93 0.39 -0.29
N GLY A 39 -2.31 0.85 0.92
CA GLY A 39 -2.30 0.03 2.13
C GLY A 39 -3.57 -0.81 2.35
N GLY A 40 -4.64 -0.52 1.60
CA GLY A 40 -5.91 -1.23 1.68
C GLY A 40 -6.85 -0.85 0.55
N GLY A 41 -7.86 -1.68 0.29
CA GLY A 41 -8.88 -1.41 -0.74
C GLY A 41 -8.46 -1.76 -2.17
N ILE A 42 -7.33 -2.44 -2.38
CA ILE A 42 -6.89 -2.84 -3.74
C ILE A 42 -7.82 -3.85 -4.43
N THR A 43 -8.59 -4.59 -3.64
CA THR A 43 -9.68 -5.47 -4.11
C THR A 43 -10.99 -4.72 -4.34
N GLY A 44 -11.08 -3.47 -3.88
CA GLY A 44 -12.22 -2.61 -4.12
C GLY A 44 -12.25 -2.12 -5.56
N ALA A 45 -13.46 -1.99 -6.10
CA ALA A 45 -13.65 -1.57 -7.48
C ALA A 45 -13.01 -0.19 -7.74
N GLY A 46 -12.16 -0.11 -8.76
CA GLY A 46 -11.64 1.15 -9.31
C GLY A 46 -10.50 1.82 -8.53
N VAL A 47 -10.12 1.31 -7.35
CA VAL A 47 -9.06 1.94 -6.53
C VAL A 47 -7.71 1.87 -7.23
N PHE A 48 -7.35 0.69 -7.75
CA PHE A 48 -6.11 0.53 -8.50
C PHE A 48 -6.16 1.35 -9.79
N GLU A 49 -7.25 1.24 -10.55
CA GLU A 49 -7.43 1.88 -11.85
C GLU A 49 -7.29 3.40 -11.74
N ALA A 50 -8.06 4.03 -10.84
CA ALA A 50 -8.00 5.48 -10.64
C ALA A 50 -6.60 5.94 -10.17
N SER A 51 -5.97 5.17 -9.28
CA SER A 51 -4.61 5.45 -8.81
C SER A 51 -3.59 5.34 -9.95
N TRP A 52 -3.70 4.29 -10.76
CA TRP A 52 -2.80 4.02 -11.87
C TRP A 52 -2.96 5.04 -12.98
N GLU A 53 -4.18 5.43 -13.31
CA GLU A 53 -4.48 6.48 -14.29
C GLU A 53 -3.91 7.83 -13.86
N ALA A 54 -4.12 8.23 -12.60
CA ALA A 54 -3.63 9.50 -12.07
C ALA A 54 -2.10 9.57 -11.94
N LEU A 55 -1.43 8.44 -11.70
CA LEU A 55 0.02 8.37 -11.52
C LEU A 55 0.77 8.93 -12.74
N LYS A 56 1.76 9.80 -12.52
CA LYS A 56 2.60 10.34 -13.60
C LYS A 56 3.37 9.22 -14.34
N PRO A 57 3.68 9.36 -15.64
CA PRO A 57 4.62 8.47 -16.32
C PRO A 57 5.96 8.40 -15.57
N GLY A 58 6.51 7.20 -15.42
CA GLY A 58 7.71 6.93 -14.61
C GLY A 58 7.45 6.83 -13.09
N GLY A 59 6.25 7.17 -12.63
CA GLY A 59 5.86 7.14 -11.22
C GLY A 59 5.82 5.72 -10.63
N LEU A 60 5.93 5.64 -9.30
CA LEU A 60 6.01 4.39 -8.56
C LEU A 60 4.69 4.07 -7.85
N LEU A 61 4.14 2.87 -8.09
CA LEU A 61 3.04 2.33 -7.28
C LEU A 61 3.56 1.19 -6.40
N VAL A 62 3.21 1.25 -5.12
CA VAL A 62 3.43 0.17 -4.15
C VAL A 62 2.11 -0.22 -3.52
N ALA A 63 1.83 -1.51 -3.43
CA ALA A 63 0.65 -2.03 -2.77
C ALA A 63 1.01 -3.15 -1.81
N ASN A 64 0.46 -3.10 -0.59
CA ASN A 64 0.64 -4.13 0.43
C ASN A 64 -0.68 -4.83 0.70
N VAL A 65 -0.66 -6.16 0.74
CA VAL A 65 -1.80 -7.00 1.10
C VAL A 65 -1.39 -8.08 2.09
N VAL A 66 -2.37 -8.53 2.89
CA VAL A 66 -2.19 -9.62 3.88
C VAL A 66 -3.21 -10.74 3.71
N THR A 67 -4.14 -10.61 2.77
CA THR A 67 -5.20 -11.59 2.49
C THR A 67 -4.98 -12.26 1.15
N LEU A 68 -5.50 -13.48 1.00
CA LEU A 68 -5.38 -14.25 -0.24
C LEU A 68 -6.08 -13.56 -1.42
N GLU A 69 -7.22 -12.90 -1.20
CA GLU A 69 -7.94 -12.13 -2.22
C GLU A 69 -7.10 -10.93 -2.69
N GLY A 70 -6.41 -10.29 -1.75
CA GLY A 70 -5.46 -9.23 -2.08
C GLY A 70 -4.29 -9.75 -2.91
N GLU A 71 -3.73 -10.91 -2.54
CA GLU A 71 -2.64 -11.54 -3.30
C GLU A 71 -3.06 -11.99 -4.70
N ALA A 72 -4.27 -12.54 -4.84
CA ALA A 72 -4.84 -12.89 -6.13
C ALA A 72 -4.97 -11.65 -7.03
N ARG A 73 -5.48 -10.54 -6.47
CA ARG A 73 -5.58 -9.27 -7.20
C ARG A 73 -4.20 -8.72 -7.58
N LEU A 74 -3.22 -8.75 -6.68
CA LEU A 74 -1.86 -8.34 -7.01
C LEU A 74 -1.25 -9.22 -8.11
N THR A 75 -1.53 -10.52 -8.11
CA THR A 75 -1.01 -11.45 -9.12
C THR A 75 -1.58 -11.12 -10.50
N GLU A 76 -2.88 -10.84 -10.59
CA GLU A 76 -3.54 -10.38 -11.81
C GLU A 76 -2.91 -9.08 -12.33
N LEU A 77 -2.80 -8.07 -11.47
CA LEU A 77 -2.23 -6.77 -11.83
C LEU A 77 -0.75 -6.86 -12.20
N SER A 78 0.03 -7.68 -11.51
CA SER A 78 1.44 -7.89 -11.82
C SER A 78 1.65 -8.58 -13.17
N ARG A 79 0.74 -9.47 -13.59
CA ARG A 79 0.77 -10.04 -14.95
C ARG A 79 0.50 -8.99 -16.01
N ALA A 80 -0.42 -8.06 -15.75
CA ALA A 80 -0.79 -7.02 -16.70
C ALA A 80 0.24 -5.87 -16.78
N HIS A 81 0.86 -5.50 -15.66
CA HIS A 81 1.69 -4.31 -15.54
C HIS A 81 3.16 -4.60 -15.18
N GLY A 82 3.54 -5.86 -14.97
CA GLY A 82 4.88 -6.26 -14.55
C GLY A 82 5.15 -5.93 -13.08
N GLY A 83 6.35 -5.41 -12.81
CA GLY A 83 6.81 -5.08 -11.47
C GLY A 83 7.40 -6.26 -10.69
N GLN A 84 7.62 -6.05 -9.40
CA GLN A 84 8.26 -7.00 -8.51
C GLN A 84 7.35 -7.30 -7.33
N MET A 85 7.19 -8.59 -7.03
CA MET A 85 6.49 -9.07 -5.83
C MET A 85 7.51 -9.50 -4.78
N THR A 86 7.23 -9.17 -3.51
CA THR A 86 8.05 -9.56 -2.38
C THR A 86 7.14 -10.01 -1.23
N ARG A 87 7.42 -11.19 -0.68
CA ARG A 87 6.75 -11.73 0.51
C ARG A 87 7.62 -11.45 1.73
N ILE A 88 7.08 -10.76 2.72
CA ILE A 88 7.81 -10.35 3.93
C ILE A 88 7.19 -11.05 5.14
N ALA A 89 7.96 -11.92 5.79
CA ALA A 89 7.59 -12.60 7.02
C ALA A 89 8.49 -12.13 8.16
N VAL A 90 7.90 -11.68 9.26
CA VAL A 90 8.61 -11.19 10.44
C VAL A 90 8.07 -11.90 11.66
N SER A 91 8.97 -12.30 12.55
CA SER A 91 8.64 -12.87 13.86
C SER A 91 9.32 -12.04 14.94
N HIS A 92 8.64 -11.85 16.07
CA HIS A 92 9.18 -11.15 17.22
C HIS A 92 9.35 -12.13 18.39
N ALA A 93 10.41 -11.94 19.17
CA ALA A 93 10.59 -12.71 20.40
C ALA A 93 9.57 -12.21 21.44
N GLU A 94 8.76 -13.12 21.98
CA GLU A 94 7.78 -12.83 23.02
C GLU A 94 7.95 -13.83 24.19
N PRO A 95 7.58 -13.44 25.43
CA PRO A 95 7.67 -14.34 26.57
C PRO A 95 6.78 -15.59 26.42
N VAL A 96 7.33 -16.75 26.78
CA VAL A 96 6.61 -18.03 26.90
C VAL A 96 7.03 -18.68 28.22
N GLY A 97 6.23 -18.48 29.26
CA GLY A 97 6.62 -18.83 30.62
C GLY A 97 7.90 -18.09 31.04
N GLY A 98 8.93 -18.82 31.47
CA GLY A 98 10.25 -18.28 31.84
C GLY A 98 11.25 -18.09 30.68
N TYR A 99 10.84 -18.35 29.44
CA TYR A 99 11.69 -18.26 28.24
C TYR A 99 11.10 -17.30 27.20
N HIS A 100 11.73 -17.23 26.03
CA HIS A 100 11.22 -16.50 24.86
C HIS A 100 10.92 -17.47 23.72
N GLY A 101 9.82 -17.24 23.02
CA GLY A 101 9.45 -17.92 21.79
C GLY A 101 9.25 -16.92 20.64
N TRP A 102 9.29 -17.41 19.41
CA TRP A 102 8.98 -16.59 18.23
C TRP A 102 7.47 -16.53 18.01
N ARG A 103 6.90 -15.33 18.06
CA ARG A 103 5.54 -15.09 17.57
C ARG A 103 5.60 -14.53 16.15
N PRO A 104 5.11 -15.26 15.14
CA PRO A 104 5.06 -14.76 13.77
C PRO A 104 3.96 -13.70 13.61
N ALA A 105 4.26 -12.63 12.89
CA ALA A 105 3.25 -11.72 12.35
C ALA A 105 2.63 -12.33 11.08
N MET A 106 1.42 -11.88 10.71
CA MET A 106 0.88 -12.20 9.39
C MET A 106 1.84 -11.69 8.31
N PRO A 107 2.30 -12.53 7.37
CA PRO A 107 3.23 -12.06 6.37
C PRO A 107 2.52 -11.10 5.40
N VAL A 108 3.26 -10.10 4.94
CA VAL A 108 2.78 -9.08 4.01
C VAL A 108 3.31 -9.39 2.62
N THR A 109 2.43 -9.40 1.62
CA THR A 109 2.83 -9.45 0.22
C THR A 109 2.82 -8.03 -0.32
N GLN A 110 3.98 -7.57 -0.80
CA GLN A 110 4.19 -6.26 -1.40
C GLN A 110 4.38 -6.42 -2.90
N TRP A 111 3.68 -5.60 -3.67
CA TRP A 111 3.92 -5.41 -5.10
C TRP A 111 4.40 -4.00 -5.37
N ARG A 112 5.47 -3.89 -6.17
CA ARG A 112 6.12 -2.64 -6.56
C ARG A 112 6.22 -2.57 -8.08
N VAL A 113 5.69 -1.51 -8.68
CA VAL A 113 5.67 -1.34 -10.15
C VAL A 113 5.91 0.12 -10.55
N ARG A 114 6.61 0.35 -11.67
CA ARG A 114 6.76 1.68 -12.26
C ARG A 114 5.86 1.84 -13.49
N LYS A 115 5.16 2.97 -13.60
CA LYS A 115 4.29 3.24 -14.75
C LYS A 115 5.13 3.61 -15.97
N GLY A 116 4.96 2.86 -17.07
CA GLY A 116 5.72 3.07 -18.31
C GLY A 116 7.17 2.59 -18.27
N GLY A 117 7.62 1.98 -17.16
CA GLY A 117 8.87 1.23 -17.11
C GLY A 117 8.58 -0.24 -17.41
N GLY A 118 8.70 -0.63 -18.68
CA GLY A 118 8.86 -2.05 -19.03
C GLY A 118 10.13 -2.61 -18.39
N ALA A 119 10.15 -3.93 -18.18
CA ALA A 119 11.20 -4.70 -17.52
C ALA A 119 12.64 -4.26 -17.84
#